data_AF-C6ADE6-F1
#
_entry.id   AF-C6ADE6-F1
#
_cell.length_a   1.000
_cell.length_b   1.000
_cell.length_c   1.000
_cell.angle_alpha   90.00
_cell.angle_beta   90.00
_cell.angle_gamma   90.00
#
_symmetry.space_group_name_H-M   'P 1'
#
loop_
_entity.id
_entity.type
_entity.pdbx_description
1 polymer ?
#
loop_
_entity_poly.entity_id
_entity_poly.type
_entity_poly.pdbx_seq_one_letter_code
_entity_poly.pdbx_strand_id
1 'polypeptide(L)'
;MGMFKLKSYLLKNNITYAEFAASIGVTQTSIARYINKKRFPQPRIIKQIAKITDNYVSPSDWYQENFTTAIQEKATPAFVNGSTVCMKPCEQNEMLQSQYEEKNEHQQQHTHS
;
A
#
# COMPACT_ATOMS: atom_id res chain seq x y z
N MET A 1 3.39 19.53 13.05
CA MET A 1 3.86 18.16 13.36
C MET A 1 2.65 17.22 13.32
N GLY A 2 2.56 16.15 12.54
CA GLY A 2 3.13 15.88 11.22
C GLY A 2 2.04 16.09 10.15
N MET A 3 2.34 16.90 9.14
CA MET A 3 1.40 17.18 8.06
C MET A 3 1.34 15.98 7.14
N PHE A 4 0.11 15.48 6.90
CA PHE A 4 -0.20 14.36 6.02
C PHE A 4 0.68 14.34 4.78
N LYS A 5 1.56 13.33 4.69
CA LYS A 5 2.46 13.11 3.57
C LYS A 5 1.71 13.16 2.23
N LEU A 6 0.48 12.62 2.21
CA LEU A 6 -0.42 12.72 1.07
C LEU A 6 -0.83 14.16 0.73
N LYS A 7 -1.16 15.00 1.72
CA LYS A 7 -1.47 16.42 1.47
C LYS A 7 -0.27 17.16 0.88
N SER A 8 0.93 16.91 1.40
CA SER A 8 2.17 17.50 0.89
C SER A 8 2.47 17.06 -0.54
N TYR A 9 2.26 15.78 -0.85
CA TYR A 9 2.40 15.24 -2.20
C TYR A 9 1.49 15.96 -3.19
N LEU A 10 0.20 16.11 -2.85
CA LEU A 10 -0.77 16.75 -3.74
C LEU A 10 -0.44 18.22 -3.97
N LEU A 11 -0.05 18.95 -2.92
CA LEU A 11 0.37 20.35 -3.04
C LEU A 11 1.63 20.51 -3.90
N LYS A 12 2.66 19.68 -3.68
CA LYS A 12 3.92 19.75 -4.42
C LYS A 12 3.73 19.52 -5.93
N ASN A 13 2.80 18.64 -6.29
CA ASN A 13 2.53 18.27 -7.67
C ASN A 13 1.37 19.09 -8.29
N ASN A 14 0.80 20.06 -7.56
CA ASN A 14 -0.39 20.83 -7.97
C ASN A 14 -1.60 19.96 -8.35
N ILE A 15 -1.74 18.79 -7.72
CA ILE A 15 -2.83 17.84 -7.98
C ILE A 15 -4.02 18.17 -7.08
N THR A 16 -5.19 18.29 -7.69
CA THR A 16 -6.42 18.54 -6.92
C THR A 16 -6.93 17.27 -6.24
N TYR A 17 -7.74 17.41 -5.18
CA TYR A 17 -8.32 16.24 -4.52
C TYR A 17 -9.25 15.44 -5.44
N ALA A 18 -9.95 16.11 -6.37
CA ALA A 18 -10.86 15.45 -7.30
C ALA A 18 -10.08 14.63 -8.35
N GLU A 19 -9.02 15.22 -8.89
CA GLU A 19 -8.11 14.56 -9.84
C GLU A 19 -7.45 13.33 -9.23
N PHE A 20 -6.89 13.45 -8.03
CA PHE A 20 -6.30 12.30 -7.34
C PHE A 20 -7.33 11.23 -6.96
N ALA A 21 -8.55 11.64 -6.61
CA ALA A 21 -9.61 10.70 -6.29
C ALA A 21 -10.02 9.88 -7.52
N ALA A 22 -10.10 10.52 -8.68
CA ALA A 22 -10.40 9.86 -9.95
C ALA A 22 -9.33 8.82 -10.32
N SER A 23 -8.04 9.11 -10.12
CA SER A 23 -6.95 8.18 -10.45
C SER A 23 -6.94 6.91 -9.58
N ILE A 24 -7.44 6.98 -8.34
CA ILE A 24 -7.49 5.83 -7.43
C ILE A 24 -8.89 5.18 -7.38
N GLY A 25 -9.89 5.74 -8.06
CA GLY A 25 -11.26 5.22 -8.09
C GLY A 25 -12.08 5.49 -6.82
N VAL A 26 -11.90 6.65 -6.17
CA VAL A 26 -12.71 7.08 -5.01
C VAL A 26 -13.31 8.47 -5.22
N THR A 27 -14.10 8.94 -4.26
CA THR A 27 -14.64 10.30 -4.27
C THR A 27 -13.67 11.31 -3.65
N GLN A 28 -13.72 12.57 -4.11
CA GLN A 28 -12.96 13.69 -3.53
C GLN A 28 -13.15 13.79 -2.00
N THR A 29 -14.39 13.63 -1.53
CA THR A 29 -14.73 13.61 -0.10
C THR A 29 -14.01 12.51 0.66
N SER A 30 -13.74 11.36 0.03
CA SER A 30 -12.98 10.28 0.65
C SER A 30 -11.52 10.68 0.86
N ILE A 31 -10.88 11.30 -0.14
CA ILE A 31 -9.53 11.87 0.01
C ILE A 31 -9.47 12.91 1.13
N ALA A 32 -10.43 13.83 1.16
CA ALA A 32 -10.52 14.84 2.22
C ALA A 32 -10.67 14.19 3.61
N ARG A 33 -11.47 13.12 3.74
CA ARG A 33 -11.62 12.38 5.00
C ARG A 33 -10.34 11.66 5.41
N TYR A 34 -9.58 11.11 4.46
CA TYR A 34 -8.28 10.49 4.74
C TYR A 34 -7.29 11.53 5.25
N ILE A 35 -7.12 12.64 4.52
CA ILE A 35 -6.20 13.73 4.87
C ILE A 35 -6.52 14.35 6.24
N ASN A 36 -7.81 14.45 6.59
CA ASN A 36 -8.24 15.03 7.86
C ASN A 36 -8.34 14.00 9.01
N LYS A 37 -7.84 12.76 8.83
CA LYS A 37 -7.97 11.64 9.80
C LYS A 37 -9.40 11.31 10.21
N LYS A 38 -10.40 11.73 9.45
CA LYS A 38 -11.82 11.45 9.74
C LYS A 38 -12.20 10.03 9.38
N ARG A 39 -11.39 9.36 8.54
CA ARG A 39 -11.60 7.98 8.14
C ARG A 39 -10.26 7.30 7.84
N PHE A 40 -10.14 6.05 8.24
CA PHE A 40 -9.03 5.19 7.83
C PHE A 40 -9.34 4.55 6.45
N PRO A 41 -8.44 4.63 5.46
CA PRO A 41 -8.67 4.01 4.15
C PRO A 41 -8.62 2.48 4.21
N GLN A 42 -9.28 1.83 3.24
CA GLN A 42 -9.21 0.37 3.08
C GLN A 42 -7.80 -0.04 2.58
N PRO A 43 -7.31 -1.25 2.90
CA PRO A 43 -5.99 -1.72 2.46
C PRO A 43 -5.77 -1.65 0.94
N ARG A 44 -6.81 -1.93 0.15
CA ARG A 44 -6.77 -1.80 -1.32
C ARG A 44 -6.47 -0.37 -1.76
N ILE A 45 -7.06 0.62 -1.08
CA ILE A 45 -6.85 2.05 -1.35
C ILE A 45 -5.45 2.48 -0.91
N ILE A 46 -4.97 2.00 0.24
CA ILE A 46 -3.59 2.26 0.70
C ILE A 46 -2.57 1.78 -0.35
N LYS A 47 -2.74 0.56 -0.87
CA LYS A 47 -1.88 0.01 -1.92
C LYS A 47 -1.91 0.84 -3.21
N GLN A 48 -3.10 1.30 -3.60
CA GLN A 48 -3.26 2.12 -4.81
C GLN A 48 -2.60 3.50 -4.65
N ILE A 49 -2.74 4.13 -3.48
CA ILE A 49 -2.08 5.40 -3.15
C ILE A 49 -0.55 5.21 -3.21
N ALA A 50 -0.02 4.14 -2.63
CA ALA A 50 1.42 3.87 -2.68
C ALA A 50 1.92 3.69 -4.13
N LYS A 51 1.16 2.98 -4.97
CA LYS A 51 1.48 2.78 -6.38
C LYS A 51 1.50 4.08 -7.17
N ILE A 52 0.48 4.94 -7.02
CA ILE A 52 0.35 6.18 -7.81
C ILE A 52 1.29 7.28 -7.32
N THR A 53 1.72 7.22 -6.07
CA THR A 53 2.64 8.18 -5.49
C THR A 53 4.10 7.72 -5.54
N ASP A 54 4.41 6.64 -6.27
CA ASP A 54 5.74 6.03 -6.34
C ASP A 54 6.37 5.83 -4.95
N ASN A 55 5.58 5.30 -4.02
CA ASN A 55 5.92 5.12 -2.60
C ASN A 55 6.29 6.40 -1.82
N TYR A 56 6.04 7.60 -2.38
CA TYR A 56 6.12 8.83 -1.60
C TYR A 56 5.18 8.76 -0.39
N VAL A 57 3.97 8.20 -0.57
CA VAL A 57 3.11 7.77 0.53
C VAL A 57 3.13 6.25 0.60
N SER A 58 4.01 5.71 1.43
CA SER A 58 4.14 4.27 1.65
C SER A 58 2.99 3.72 2.52
N PRO A 59 2.68 2.41 2.45
CA PRO A 59 1.73 1.79 3.35
C PRO A 59 2.07 1.99 4.83
N SER A 60 3.36 1.96 5.20
CA SER A 60 3.82 2.15 6.58
C SER A 60 3.47 3.52 7.14
N ASP A 61 3.44 4.56 6.31
CA ASP A 61 3.08 5.92 6.73
C ASP A 61 1.64 5.99 7.30
N TRP A 62 0.76 5.03 6.98
CA TRP A 62 -0.60 4.95 7.52
C TRP A 62 -0.69 4.32 8.91
N TYR A 63 0.34 3.58 9.34
CA TYR A 63 0.33 2.80 10.59
C TYR A 63 1.36 3.28 11.62
N GLN A 64 2.17 4.28 11.29
CA GLN A 64 3.25 4.78 12.16
C GLN A 64 2.78 5.65 13.35
N GLU A 65 1.49 5.91 13.49
CA GLU A 65 1.00 6.64 14.66
C GLU A 65 0.92 5.67 15.83
N ASN A 66 1.81 5.85 16.82
CA ASN A 66 1.82 5.25 18.18
C ASN A 66 2.95 4.27 18.54
N PHE A 67 4.21 4.52 18.16
CA PHE A 67 5.36 3.84 18.82
C PHE A 67 6.07 4.70 19.88
N THR A 68 5.45 5.79 20.34
CA THR A 68 5.98 6.56 21.48
C THR A 68 5.50 5.95 22.80
N THR A 69 5.88 4.69 23.05
CA THR A 69 5.92 4.17 24.42
C THR A 69 7.35 4.31 24.90
N ALA A 70 7.51 5.15 25.91
CA ALA A 70 8.74 5.44 26.64
C ALA A 70 9.74 4.27 26.65
N ILE A 71 10.78 4.37 25.83
CA ILE A 71 12.09 3.81 26.17
C ILE A 71 12.98 5.01 26.45
N GLN A 72 13.07 5.33 27.74
CA GLN A 72 14.17 6.12 28.24
C GLN A 72 15.44 5.25 28.20
N GLU A 73 16.51 5.90 27.72
CA GLU A 73 17.93 5.62 27.93
C GLU A 73 18.62 4.46 27.17
N LYS A 74 19.62 4.91 26.41
CA LYS A 74 20.87 4.24 25.99
C LYS A 74 20.73 2.98 25.12
N ALA A 75 21.07 3.15 23.85
CA ALA A 75 22.25 2.52 23.25
C ALA A 75 22.22 2.78 21.74
N THR A 76 23.27 3.44 21.27
CA THR A 76 23.74 3.39 19.90
C THR A 76 23.74 1.92 19.43
N PRO A 77 23.11 1.53 18.31
CA PRO A 77 23.45 0.26 17.70
C PRO A 77 24.79 0.49 17.01
N ALA A 78 25.87 0.18 17.73
CA ALA A 78 27.14 -0.12 17.10
C ALA A 78 26.88 -1.28 16.14
N PHE A 79 27.03 -0.96 14.86
CA PHE A 79 27.10 -1.92 13.77
C PHE A 79 28.26 -2.87 14.06
N VAL A 80 27.97 -4.06 14.60
CA VAL A 80 28.93 -5.16 14.67
C VAL A 80 28.53 -6.20 13.64
N ASN A 81 29.42 -6.33 12.66
CA ASN A 81 29.43 -7.38 11.66
C ASN A 81 29.50 -8.77 12.30
N GLY A 82 28.82 -9.73 11.69
CA GLY A 82 29.22 -11.13 11.75
C GLY A 82 28.20 -12.10 12.32
N SER A 83 27.24 -12.52 11.50
CA SER A 83 26.77 -13.91 11.58
C SER A 83 26.26 -14.37 10.22
N THR A 84 27.15 -15.05 9.50
CA THR A 84 26.83 -15.98 8.42
C THR A 84 25.88 -17.05 8.96
N VAL A 85 24.60 -16.93 8.64
CA VAL A 85 23.70 -18.09 8.61
C VAL A 85 23.61 -18.53 7.16
N CYS A 86 24.42 -19.53 6.84
CA CYS A 86 24.27 -20.31 5.62
C CYS A 86 23.05 -21.21 5.79
N MET A 87 21.94 -20.90 5.13
CA MET A 87 20.89 -21.87 4.83
C MET A 87 20.52 -21.73 3.35
N LYS A 88 20.41 -22.90 2.72
CA LYS A 88 20.53 -23.21 1.29
C LYS A 88 19.42 -22.58 0.42
N PRO A 89 19.61 -22.51 -0.92
CA PRO A 89 18.61 -21.99 -1.83
C PRO A 89 17.44 -22.97 -1.92
N CYS A 90 16.24 -22.53 -1.57
CA CYS A 90 15.02 -23.27 -1.92
C CYS A 90 14.79 -23.11 -3.42
N GLU A 91 14.95 -24.23 -4.12
CA GLU A 91 14.73 -24.40 -5.55
C GLU A 91 13.35 -23.90 -5.99
N GLN A 92 13.36 -23.36 -7.20
CA GLN A 92 12.19 -22.97 -7.97
C GLN A 92 11.25 -24.17 -8.14
N ASN A 93 9.98 -24.03 -7.77
CA ASN A 93 8.93 -24.85 -8.36
C ASN A 93 7.95 -23.97 -9.15
N GLU A 94 8.12 -24.05 -10.46
CA GLU A 94 7.13 -23.70 -11.47
C GLU A 94 5.86 -24.52 -11.26
N MET A 95 4.87 -24.05 -10.49
CA MET A 95 3.54 -24.67 -10.56
C MET A 95 2.41 -23.81 -9.96
N LEU A 96 2.23 -22.60 -10.45
CA LEU A 96 0.94 -21.91 -10.26
C LEU A 96 0.57 -21.04 -11.47
N GLN A 97 0.66 -21.63 -12.66
CA GLN A 97 0.13 -21.07 -13.91
C GLN A 97 -1.02 -21.90 -14.51
N SER A 98 -1.64 -22.80 -13.74
CA SER A 98 -2.72 -23.67 -14.25
C SER A 98 -4.11 -23.36 -13.69
N GLN A 99 -4.33 -22.20 -13.05
CA GLN A 99 -5.66 -21.78 -12.58
C GLN A 99 -6.21 -20.52 -13.27
N TYR A 100 -5.57 -20.06 -14.35
CA TYR A 100 -6.02 -18.89 -15.11
C TYR A 100 -6.59 -19.20 -16.50
N GLU A 101 -6.83 -20.47 -16.84
CA GLU A 101 -7.41 -20.86 -18.13
C GLU A 101 -8.68 -21.73 -18.03
N GLU A 102 -9.40 -21.72 -16.90
CA GLU A 102 -10.66 -22.49 -16.75
C GLU A 102 -11.82 -21.62 -16.21
N LYS A 103 -11.95 -20.39 -16.70
CA LYS A 103 -13.16 -19.56 -16.51
C LYS A 103 -13.68 -18.85 -17.77
N ASN A 104 -13.20 -19.25 -18.95
CA ASN A 104 -13.64 -18.70 -20.24
C ASN A 104 -14.42 -19.71 -21.12
N GLU A 105 -15.11 -20.70 -20.53
CA GLU A 105 -15.97 -21.62 -21.30
C GLU A 105 -17.43 -21.73 -20.82
N HIS A 106 -17.83 -21.02 -19.75
CA HIS A 106 -19.26 -20.98 -19.36
C HIS A 106 -20.08 -19.88 -20.06
N GLN A 107 -19.52 -19.26 -21.10
CA GLN A 107 -20.28 -18.43 -22.04
C GLN A 107 -20.53 -19.20 -23.33
N GLN A 108 -21.38 -20.22 -23.25
CA GLN A 108 -22.18 -20.78 -24.36
C GLN A 108 -22.91 -22.02 -23.86
N GLN A 109 -24.14 -21.84 -23.38
CA GLN A 109 -25.26 -22.79 -23.43
C GLN A 109 -26.32 -22.34 -22.41
N HIS A 110 -27.23 -21.48 -22.82
CA HIS A 110 -28.65 -21.49 -22.44
C HIS A 110 -29.37 -20.48 -23.35
N THR A 111 -29.43 -20.87 -24.63
CA THR A 111 -30.44 -20.44 -25.58
C THR A 111 -31.19 -21.71 -25.98
N HIS A 112 -32.53 -21.63 -25.96
CA HIS A 112 -33.54 -22.68 -26.16
C HIS A 112 -33.80 -23.55 -24.91
N SER A 113 -35.04 -23.71 -24.44
CA SER A 113 -36.33 -23.75 -25.15
C SER A 113 -37.43 -22.90 -24.51
#